data_AF-A0A2K1DXN9-F1
#
_entry.id   AF-A0A2K1DXN9-F1
#
_cell.length_a   1.000
_cell.length_b   1.000
_cell.length_c   1.000
_cell.angle_alpha   90.00
_cell.angle_beta   90.00
_cell.angle_gamma   90.00
#
_symmetry.space_group_name_H-M   'P 1'
#
loop_
_entity.id
_entity.type
_entity.pdbx_description
1 polymer ?
#
loop_
_entity_poly.entity_id
_entity_poly.type
_entity_poly.pdbx_seq_one_letter_code
_entity_poly.pdbx_strand_id
1 'polypeptide(L)'
;MKTKSKFIYVLCVVFFALLSCSEDSPLFENGNNTDNNGNNNNNNEATYTIADLQGTWLRTGGNHTGNIGMVIEVTDNDGVIVDPIDSGFEVDDVKWMNIVSNDTSDFTHSELGSDYNYYSAIIDFQSDDVIWIIVDAGGAGNYQEWTRQ
;
A
#
# COMPACT_ATOMS: atom_id res chain seq x y z
N MET A 1 22.17 8.93 46.44
CA MET A 1 23.40 9.52 45.85
C MET A 1 23.72 8.64 44.64
N LYS A 2 23.65 9.00 43.35
CA LYS A 2 23.75 10.23 42.53
C LYS A 2 22.87 10.03 41.27
N THR A 3 21.91 10.92 41.03
CA THR A 3 21.79 11.92 39.93
C THR A 3 21.04 11.46 38.67
N LYS A 4 19.93 12.16 38.42
CA LYS A 4 19.11 12.21 37.20
C LYS A 4 19.90 12.89 36.07
N SER A 5 19.60 12.56 34.81
CA SER A 5 19.80 13.50 33.71
C SER A 5 18.61 13.47 32.74
N LYS A 6 18.07 14.65 32.47
CA LYS A 6 17.04 14.94 31.48
C LYS A 6 17.76 15.41 30.21
N PHE A 7 17.44 14.86 29.05
CA PHE A 7 17.83 15.46 27.78
C PHE A 7 16.59 16.00 27.07
N ILE A 8 16.48 17.32 27.09
CA ILE A 8 15.63 18.12 26.23
C ILE A 8 16.53 18.54 25.07
N TYR A 9 16.15 18.22 23.83
CA TYR A 9 16.68 18.89 22.64
C TYR A 9 15.51 19.52 21.89
N VAL A 10 15.36 20.81 22.11
CA VAL A 10 14.62 21.72 21.23
C VAL A 10 15.58 22.10 20.11
N LEU A 11 15.22 21.83 18.86
CA LEU A 11 15.84 22.49 17.72
C LEU A 11 14.75 22.87 16.72
N CYS A 12 14.29 24.12 16.85
CA CYS A 12 13.59 24.84 15.79
C CYS A 12 14.61 25.24 14.71
N VAL A 13 14.36 24.88 13.46
CA VAL A 13 14.83 25.65 12.30
C VAL A 13 13.65 25.81 11.34
N VAL A 14 13.45 27.05 10.92
CA VAL A 14 12.28 27.61 10.24
C VAL A 14 12.74 28.22 8.91
N PHE A 15 11.87 28.15 7.89
CA PHE A 15 11.79 28.96 6.65
C PHE A 15 12.89 28.78 5.58
N PHE A 16 12.67 28.99 4.26
CA PHE A 16 11.60 29.51 3.40
C PHE A 16 11.93 29.00 1.97
N ALA A 17 10.96 28.65 1.13
CA ALA A 17 11.10 28.77 -0.32
C ALA A 17 9.73 28.99 -0.98
N LEU A 18 9.43 30.27 -1.23
CA LEU A 18 8.40 30.70 -2.16
C LEU A 18 8.89 30.40 -3.58
N LEU A 19 8.25 29.46 -4.29
CA LEU A 19 8.41 29.33 -5.73
C LEU A 19 7.29 30.11 -6.44
N SER A 20 7.70 31.28 -6.91
CA SER A 20 7.45 31.90 -8.21
C SER A 20 6.07 31.77 -8.88
N CYS A 21 5.42 32.93 -9.01
CA CYS A 21 4.50 33.24 -10.10
C CYS A 21 5.21 33.20 -11.46
N SER A 22 4.61 32.52 -12.43
CA SER A 22 4.29 32.99 -13.80
C SER A 22 3.41 31.90 -14.41
N GLU A 23 2.25 32.17 -14.99
CA GLU A 23 2.14 32.72 -16.34
C GLU A 23 0.89 33.59 -16.50
N ASP A 24 1.08 34.71 -17.20
CA ASP A 24 0.01 35.54 -17.76
C ASP A 24 -0.58 34.90 -19.03
N SER A 25 -1.90 35.04 -19.18
CA SER A 25 -2.70 35.23 -20.42
C SER A 25 -3.74 34.14 -20.72
N PRO A 26 -4.87 34.44 -21.41
CA PRO A 26 -5.47 35.73 -21.74
C PRO A 26 -6.93 35.89 -21.24
N LEU A 27 -7.39 37.15 -21.17
CA LEU A 27 -8.80 37.50 -21.13
C LEU A 27 -9.45 37.14 -22.46
N PHE A 28 -10.48 36.29 -22.44
CA PHE A 28 -11.46 36.19 -23.53
C PHE A 28 -12.81 36.72 -23.05
N GLU A 29 -13.26 37.78 -23.71
CA GLU A 29 -14.58 38.36 -23.57
C GLU A 29 -15.59 37.63 -24.48
N ASN A 30 -16.74 37.30 -23.89
CA ASN A 30 -18.08 37.28 -24.48
C ASN A 30 -18.47 36.21 -25.52
N GLY A 31 -19.47 35.38 -25.15
CA GLY A 31 -20.50 34.91 -26.10
C GLY A 31 -20.99 33.47 -25.93
N ASN A 32 -22.23 33.36 -25.43
CA ASN A 32 -23.21 32.26 -25.61
C ASN A 32 -23.19 31.03 -24.68
N ASN A 33 -24.08 31.10 -23.69
CA ASN A 33 -25.13 30.13 -23.33
C ASN A 33 -24.92 28.67 -23.79
N THR A 34 -24.62 27.78 -22.84
CA THR A 34 -25.28 26.48 -22.67
C THR A 34 -25.03 26.03 -21.24
N ASP A 35 -26.10 25.95 -20.43
CA ASP A 35 -26.11 25.28 -19.14
C ASP A 35 -25.85 23.78 -19.36
N ASN A 36 -24.59 23.38 -19.41
CA ASN A 36 -24.21 22.00 -19.18
C ASN A 36 -23.75 21.90 -17.74
N ASN A 37 -24.63 21.33 -16.92
CA ASN A 37 -24.32 20.81 -15.59
C ASN A 37 -23.23 19.72 -15.72
N GLY A 38 -21.98 20.16 -15.85
CA GLY A 38 -20.81 19.32 -15.78
C GLY A 38 -20.53 19.03 -14.32
N ASN A 39 -20.97 17.86 -13.85
CA ASN A 39 -20.39 17.24 -12.67
C ASN A 39 -18.90 16.99 -12.97
N ASN A 40 -18.05 17.96 -12.64
CA ASN A 40 -16.62 17.73 -12.48
C ASN A 40 -16.41 16.97 -11.17
N ASN A 41 -16.75 15.68 -11.21
CA ASN A 41 -16.21 14.71 -10.27
C ASN A 41 -14.80 14.41 -10.75
N ASN A 42 -13.86 15.32 -10.45
CA ASN A 42 -12.43 15.03 -10.54
C ASN A 42 -12.08 14.12 -9.37
N ASN A 43 -12.49 12.86 -9.48
CA ASN A 43 -12.05 11.81 -8.58
C ASN A 43 -10.58 11.53 -8.95
N ASN A 44 -9.66 12.30 -8.36
CA ASN A 44 -8.24 11.98 -8.41
C ASN A 44 -8.01 10.77 -7.50
N GLU A 45 -8.48 9.60 -7.91
CA GLU A 45 -8.13 8.34 -7.28
C GLU A 45 -6.63 8.11 -7.49
N ALA A 46 -5.93 7.71 -6.43
CA ALA A 46 -4.53 7.34 -6.55
C ALA A 46 -4.40 6.15 -7.51
N THR A 47 -3.38 6.18 -8.37
CA THR A 47 -3.06 5.08 -9.27
C THR A 47 -1.75 4.46 -8.81
N TYR A 48 -1.77 3.15 -8.61
CA TYR A 48 -0.64 2.33 -8.17
C TYR A 48 -0.20 1.38 -9.28
N THR A 49 1.07 1.03 -9.24
CA THR A 49 1.74 0.13 -10.17
C THR A 49 2.49 -0.95 -9.40
N ILE A 50 3.01 -1.97 -10.10
CA ILE A 50 3.85 -3.00 -9.47
C ILE A 50 5.09 -2.39 -8.80
N ALA A 51 5.62 -1.28 -9.34
CA ALA A 51 6.74 -0.57 -8.73
C ALA A 51 6.40 -0.04 -7.33
N ASP A 52 5.13 0.31 -7.09
CA ASP A 52 4.67 0.77 -5.79
C ASP A 52 4.53 -0.40 -4.80
N LEU A 53 4.43 -1.65 -5.23
CA LEU A 53 4.41 -2.82 -4.32
C LEU A 53 5.80 -3.25 -3.83
N GLN A 54 6.88 -2.79 -4.45
CA GLN A 54 8.23 -3.29 -4.17
C GLN A 54 8.67 -2.98 -2.73
N GLY A 55 9.47 -3.88 -2.14
CA GLY A 55 10.04 -3.73 -0.81
C GLY A 55 9.42 -4.62 0.26
N THR A 56 9.69 -4.28 1.53
CA THR A 56 9.33 -5.10 2.68
C THR A 56 7.93 -4.79 3.21
N TRP A 57 7.15 -5.82 3.46
CA TRP A 57 5.79 -5.73 4.01
C TRP A 57 5.63 -6.58 5.26
N LEU A 58 4.99 -6.01 6.28
CA LEU A 58 4.63 -6.65 7.54
C LEU A 58 3.13 -6.92 7.57
N ARG A 59 2.73 -8.17 7.86
CA ARG A 59 1.33 -8.50 8.11
C ARG A 59 0.91 -7.95 9.47
N THR A 60 0.06 -6.94 9.47
CA THR A 60 -0.39 -6.22 10.67
C THR A 60 -1.79 -6.63 11.13
N GLY A 61 -2.55 -7.31 10.27
CA GLY A 61 -3.93 -7.70 10.59
C GLY A 61 -4.48 -8.85 9.74
N GLY A 62 -5.80 -8.99 9.79
CA GLY A 62 -6.55 -10.05 9.10
C GLY A 62 -7.27 -11.02 10.03
N ASN A 63 -7.96 -11.99 9.43
CA ASN A 63 -8.78 -12.97 10.16
C ASN A 63 -8.02 -14.26 10.53
N HIS A 64 -6.69 -14.25 10.48
CA HIS A 64 -5.83 -15.31 11.02
C HIS A 64 -4.74 -14.69 11.89
N THR A 65 -5.01 -14.61 13.20
CA THR A 65 -4.14 -13.89 14.16
C THR A 65 -2.77 -14.55 14.31
N GLY A 66 -2.65 -15.86 14.09
CA GLY A 66 -1.38 -16.59 14.13
C GLY A 66 -0.37 -16.20 13.05
N ASN A 67 -0.79 -15.43 12.04
CA ASN A 67 0.05 -14.96 10.94
C ASN A 67 0.39 -13.47 11.06
N ILE A 68 -0.15 -12.75 12.05
CA ILE A 68 0.18 -11.35 12.30
C ILE A 68 1.62 -11.27 12.82
N GLY A 69 2.46 -10.50 12.14
CA GLY A 69 3.90 -10.44 12.38
C GLY A 69 4.73 -11.03 11.24
N MET A 70 4.12 -11.78 10.32
CA MET A 70 4.81 -12.29 9.12
C MET A 70 5.38 -11.14 8.30
N VAL A 71 6.61 -11.32 7.81
CA VAL A 71 7.28 -10.34 6.94
C VAL A 71 7.59 -11.00 5.60
N ILE A 72 7.33 -10.27 4.52
CA ILE A 72 7.72 -10.65 3.16
C ILE A 72 8.54 -9.54 2.50
N GLU A 73 9.33 -9.90 1.51
CA GLU A 73 9.99 -8.99 0.57
C GLU A 73 9.37 -9.15 -0.81
N VAL A 74 8.88 -8.06 -1.39
CA VAL A 74 8.33 -8.03 -2.75
C VAL A 74 9.42 -7.58 -3.72
N THR A 75 9.74 -8.44 -4.68
CA THR A 75 10.66 -8.16 -5.78
C THR A 75 10.03 -8.62 -7.09
N ASP A 76 10.05 -7.74 -8.10
CA ASP A 76 9.37 -7.91 -9.37
C ASP A 76 7.88 -8.22 -9.15
N ASN A 77 7.45 -9.45 -9.42
CA ASN A 77 6.05 -9.86 -9.36
C ASN A 77 5.76 -10.84 -8.22
N ASP A 78 6.72 -11.08 -7.33
CA ASP A 78 6.59 -12.08 -6.27
C ASP A 78 6.91 -11.48 -4.89
N GLY A 79 6.17 -11.91 -3.88
CA GLY A 79 6.39 -11.62 -2.47
C GLY A 79 6.89 -12.87 -1.75
N VAL A 80 8.12 -12.84 -1.26
CA VAL A 80 8.82 -13.99 -0.65
C VAL A 80 8.88 -13.82 0.87
N ILE A 81 8.59 -14.88 1.62
CA ILE A 81 8.63 -14.85 3.09
C ILE A 81 10.06 -14.68 3.58
N VAL A 82 10.30 -13.65 4.40
CA VAL A 82 11.57 -13.41 5.08
C VAL A 82 11.50 -13.69 6.59
N ASP A 83 10.32 -13.51 7.20
CA ASP A 83 10.04 -13.94 8.56
C ASP A 83 8.65 -14.61 8.60
N PRO A 84 8.59 -15.96 8.69
CA PRO A 84 7.32 -16.66 8.71
C PRO A 84 6.58 -16.53 10.03
N ILE A 85 7.21 -16.09 11.12
CA ILE A 85 6.75 -16.29 12.50
C ILE A 85 6.33 -17.76 12.77
N ASP A 86 5.54 -18.01 13.82
CA ASP A 86 4.98 -19.36 14.10
C ASP A 86 3.76 -19.70 13.22
N SER A 87 3.81 -19.35 11.92
CA SER A 87 2.69 -19.55 10.96
C SER A 87 2.66 -20.94 10.33
N GLY A 88 3.77 -21.68 10.37
CA GLY A 88 3.95 -22.98 9.70
C GLY A 88 4.42 -22.90 8.24
N PHE A 89 4.68 -21.70 7.73
CA PHE A 89 5.42 -21.49 6.47
C PHE A 89 6.93 -21.49 6.70
N GLU A 90 7.69 -21.62 5.62
CA GLU A 90 9.16 -21.57 5.64
C GLU A 90 9.67 -20.22 5.10
N VAL A 91 10.89 -19.87 5.49
CA VAL A 91 11.63 -18.78 4.83
C VAL A 91 11.85 -19.18 3.37
N ASP A 92 11.83 -18.19 2.47
CA ASP A 92 11.95 -18.35 1.01
C ASP A 92 10.71 -18.93 0.30
N ASP A 93 9.64 -19.27 1.02
CA ASP A 93 8.35 -19.58 0.39
C ASP A 93 7.81 -18.36 -0.37
N VAL A 94 7.32 -18.58 -1.59
CA VAL A 94 6.69 -17.52 -2.39
C VAL A 94 5.25 -17.33 -1.90
N LYS A 95 5.04 -16.33 -1.03
CA LYS A 95 3.75 -16.02 -0.42
C LYS A 95 2.77 -15.42 -1.41
N TRP A 96 3.22 -14.44 -2.18
CA TRP A 96 2.47 -13.83 -3.27
C TRP A 96 3.17 -14.17 -4.57
N MET A 97 2.48 -14.85 -5.48
CA MET A 97 3.07 -15.31 -6.73
C MET A 97 2.35 -14.69 -7.93
N ASN A 98 3.11 -14.30 -8.95
CA ASN A 98 2.58 -13.77 -10.22
C ASN A 98 1.63 -12.58 -10.02
N ILE A 99 2.09 -11.54 -9.34
CA ILE A 99 1.34 -10.29 -9.18
C ILE A 99 1.12 -9.63 -10.55
N VAL A 100 -0.13 -9.31 -10.85
CA VAL A 100 -0.57 -8.65 -12.10
C VAL A 100 -1.51 -7.50 -11.76
N SER A 101 -1.25 -6.31 -12.31
CA SER A 101 -2.15 -5.14 -12.19
C SER A 101 -3.42 -5.37 -13.00
N ASN A 102 -4.59 -5.13 -12.39
CA ASN A 102 -5.90 -5.23 -13.04
C ASN A 102 -6.59 -3.88 -13.21
N ASP A 103 -6.42 -2.97 -12.26
CA ASP A 103 -7.01 -1.62 -12.27
C ASP A 103 -6.08 -0.63 -11.55
N THR A 104 -6.54 0.59 -11.30
CA THR A 104 -5.76 1.68 -10.70
C THR A 104 -5.24 1.39 -9.30
N SER A 105 -5.92 0.55 -8.51
CA SER A 105 -5.57 0.23 -7.12
C SER A 105 -5.45 -1.26 -6.81
N ASP A 106 -5.76 -2.11 -7.80
CA ASP A 106 -6.06 -3.51 -7.58
C ASP A 106 -5.13 -4.41 -8.40
N PHE A 107 -4.59 -5.43 -7.74
CA PHE A 107 -3.69 -6.42 -8.33
C PHE A 107 -4.22 -7.82 -8.03
N THR A 108 -4.16 -8.73 -8.98
CA THR A 108 -4.37 -10.16 -8.70
C THR A 108 -3.05 -10.87 -8.50
N HIS A 109 -3.06 -11.89 -7.65
CA HIS A 109 -1.95 -12.80 -7.47
C HIS A 109 -2.43 -14.20 -7.08
N SER A 110 -1.48 -15.12 -7.01
CA SER A 110 -1.64 -16.44 -6.40
C SER A 110 -1.09 -16.39 -4.97
N GLU A 111 -1.97 -16.53 -3.99
CA GLU A 111 -1.67 -16.55 -2.55
C GLU A 111 -1.34 -17.98 -2.09
N LEU A 112 -0.21 -18.16 -1.42
CA LEU A 112 0.14 -19.42 -0.77
C LEU A 112 -0.72 -19.66 0.48
N GLY A 113 -1.54 -20.70 0.49
CA GLY A 113 -2.31 -21.15 1.64
C GLY A 113 -1.53 -22.07 2.58
N SER A 114 -2.00 -22.22 3.82
CA SER A 114 -1.35 -23.06 4.85
C SER A 114 -1.31 -24.56 4.51
N ASP A 115 -2.02 -24.98 3.48
CA ASP A 115 -1.96 -26.33 2.91
C ASP A 115 -0.98 -26.43 1.72
N TYR A 116 -0.18 -25.39 1.50
CA TYR A 116 0.79 -25.24 0.42
C TYR A 116 0.18 -25.27 -1.01
N ASN A 117 -1.12 -25.01 -1.13
CA ASN A 117 -1.76 -24.73 -2.41
C ASN A 117 -1.84 -23.22 -2.67
N TYR A 118 -1.90 -22.86 -3.96
CA TYR A 118 -2.07 -21.47 -4.39
C TYR A 118 -3.54 -21.17 -4.69
N TYR A 119 -4.00 -20.01 -4.20
CA TYR A 119 -5.36 -19.52 -4.38
C TYR A 119 -5.37 -18.16 -5.06
N SER A 120 -6.37 -17.89 -5.89
CA SER A 120 -6.54 -16.53 -6.45
C SER A 120 -6.78 -15.53 -5.32
N ALA A 121 -6.14 -14.38 -5.40
CA ALA A 121 -6.33 -13.31 -4.43
C ALA A 121 -6.21 -11.94 -5.09
N ILE A 122 -6.70 -10.92 -4.38
CA ILE A 122 -6.64 -9.51 -4.77
C ILE A 122 -5.85 -8.76 -3.70
N ILE A 123 -4.90 -7.94 -4.12
CA ILE A 123 -4.26 -6.88 -3.35
C ILE A 123 -4.97 -5.56 -3.68
N ASP A 124 -5.41 -4.84 -2.66
CA ASP A 124 -6.10 -3.55 -2.76
C ASP A 124 -5.35 -2.50 -1.92
N PHE A 125 -4.86 -1.44 -2.57
CA PHE A 125 -4.19 -0.32 -1.90
C PHE A 125 -5.19 0.57 -1.16
N GLN A 126 -5.05 0.63 0.16
CA GLN A 126 -5.77 1.58 1.00
C GLN A 126 -5.03 2.92 1.12
N SER A 127 -3.70 2.87 1.05
CA SER A 127 -2.77 4.00 0.96
C SER A 127 -1.40 3.50 0.50
N ASP A 128 -0.44 4.40 0.23
CA ASP A 128 0.95 4.07 -0.19
C ASP A 128 1.64 2.98 0.68
N ASP A 129 1.28 2.92 1.96
CA ASP A 129 1.90 2.06 2.96
C ASP A 129 0.97 0.99 3.53
N VAL A 130 -0.29 0.91 3.08
CA VAL A 130 -1.27 -0.05 3.61
C VAL A 130 -2.02 -0.72 2.46
N ILE A 131 -1.99 -2.04 2.46
CA ILE A 131 -2.76 -2.87 1.54
C ILE A 131 -3.63 -3.86 2.30
N TRP A 132 -4.75 -4.20 1.68
CA TRP A 132 -5.59 -5.31 2.09
C TRP A 132 -5.50 -6.44 1.07
N ILE A 133 -5.58 -7.67 1.55
CA ILE A 133 -5.62 -8.86 0.70
C ILE A 133 -6.90 -9.63 0.94
N ILE A 134 -7.60 -9.94 -0.15
CA ILE A 134 -8.77 -10.81 -0.18
C ILE A 134 -8.43 -12.06 -0.98
N VAL A 135 -8.49 -13.22 -0.33
CA VAL A 135 -8.23 -14.52 -0.97
C VAL A 135 -9.56 -15.15 -1.37
N ASP A 136 -9.67 -15.63 -2.62
CA ASP A 136 -10.82 -16.38 -3.15
C ASP A 136 -10.81 -17.83 -2.64
N ALA A 137 -10.70 -17.95 -1.32
CA ALA A 137 -10.80 -19.18 -0.55
C ALA A 137 -11.53 -18.85 0.76
N GLY A 138 -12.37 -19.76 1.22
CA GLY A 138 -13.04 -19.61 2.51
C GLY A 138 -12.11 -19.98 3.67
N GLY A 139 -12.27 -19.30 4.82
CA GLY A 139 -11.64 -19.69 6.08
C GLY A 139 -10.67 -18.65 6.64
N ALA A 140 -9.90 -19.06 7.64
CA ALA A 140 -8.94 -18.17 8.29
C ALA A 140 -7.80 -17.82 7.32
N GLY A 141 -7.49 -16.53 7.22
CA GLY A 141 -6.42 -16.00 6.38
C GLY A 141 -6.91 -15.48 5.04
N ASN A 142 -8.21 -15.56 4.76
CA ASN A 142 -8.80 -15.02 3.53
C ASN A 142 -8.97 -13.49 3.53
N TYR A 143 -8.84 -12.85 4.69
CA TYR A 143 -8.68 -11.40 4.82
C TYR A 143 -7.35 -11.12 5.53
N GLN A 144 -6.55 -10.23 4.97
CA GLN A 144 -5.24 -9.86 5.50
C GLN A 144 -5.01 -8.36 5.37
N GLU A 145 -4.26 -7.82 6.32
CA GLU A 145 -3.82 -6.42 6.29
C GLU A 145 -2.30 -6.40 6.39
N TRP A 146 -1.67 -5.60 5.54
CA TRP A 146 -0.22 -5.47 5.47
C TRP A 146 0.19 -4.01 5.47
N THR A 147 1.32 -3.72 6.11
CA THR A 147 1.89 -2.38 6.22
C THR A 147 3.34 -2.40 5.79
N ARG A 148 3.76 -1.41 5.00
CA ARG A 148 5.15 -1.25 4.56
C ARG A 148 6.09 -0.96 5.75
N GLN A 149 7.32 -1.49 5.69
CA GLN A 149 8.38 -1.21 6.68
C GLN A 149 9.33 -0.09 6.28
#